data_AF-A0A2V8MXB3-F1
#
_entry.id   AF-A0A2V8MXB3-F1
#
_cell.length_a   1.000
_cell.length_b   1.000
_cell.length_c   1.000
_cell.angle_alpha   90.00
_cell.angle_beta   90.00
_cell.angle_gamma   90.00
#
_symmetry.space_group_name_H-M   'P 1'
#
loop_
_entity.id
_entity.type
_entity.pdbx_description
1 polymer ?
#
loop_
_entity_poly.entity_id
_entity_poly.type
_entity_poly.pdbx_seq_one_letter_code
_entity_poly.pdbx_strand_id
1 'polypeptide(L)'
;MRDYLVVFIIAASLPVAFLRPYYGILVYAWISYMYPHLLAWSFAQQFPGAKLTAIAVLAGTFFTREGDNRPLFTRESVAMMLVWGTFTISTIFAFHPVESWDKWQDVSKVILMALLTSTLLTSEKRLNYFLLVVALSLGFYGAKGGVFSFRS
;
A
#
# COMPACT_ATOMS: atom_id res chain seq x y z
N MET A 1 15.85 -13.63 -14.38
CA MET A 1 15.55 -14.72 -13.42
C MET A 1 15.01 -14.19 -12.09
N ARG A 2 15.56 -13.09 -11.54
CA ARG A 2 15.05 -12.46 -10.29
C ARG A 2 13.66 -11.81 -10.46
N ASP A 3 13.33 -11.31 -11.64
CA ASP A 3 12.05 -10.67 -11.97
C ASP A 3 10.85 -11.64 -11.87
N TYR A 4 11.02 -12.89 -12.31
CA TYR A 4 9.95 -13.90 -12.24
C TYR A 4 9.66 -14.36 -10.81
N LEU A 5 10.67 -14.38 -9.92
CA LEU A 5 10.47 -14.70 -8.51
C LEU A 5 9.59 -13.65 -7.82
N VAL A 6 9.83 -12.36 -8.08
CA VAL A 6 9.01 -11.28 -7.50
C VAL A 6 7.57 -11.37 -8.00
N VAL A 7 7.38 -11.55 -9.32
CA VAL A 7 6.04 -11.69 -9.90
C VAL A 7 5.33 -12.94 -9.37
N PHE A 8 6.04 -14.06 -9.24
CA PHE A 8 5.48 -15.30 -8.68
C PHE A 8 5.08 -15.15 -7.22
N ILE A 9 5.90 -14.50 -6.39
CA ILE A 9 5.57 -14.23 -4.98
C ILE A 9 4.31 -13.36 -4.90
N ILE A 10 4.22 -12.29 -5.70
CA ILE A 10 3.05 -11.43 -5.72
C ILE A 10 1.82 -12.21 -6.22
N ALA A 11 1.94 -12.95 -7.31
CA ALA A 11 0.84 -13.74 -7.87
C ALA A 11 0.35 -14.82 -6.90
N ALA A 12 1.25 -15.54 -6.23
CA ALA A 12 0.92 -16.53 -5.21
C ALA A 12 0.28 -15.89 -3.96
N SER A 13 0.63 -14.63 -3.65
CA SER A 13 0.04 -13.91 -2.54
C SER A 13 -1.38 -13.38 -2.81
N LEU A 14 -1.79 -13.21 -4.07
CA LEU A 14 -3.13 -12.72 -4.43
C LEU A 14 -4.28 -13.58 -3.89
N PRO A 15 -4.31 -14.92 -4.05
CA PRO A 15 -5.38 -15.73 -3.48
C PRO A 15 -5.40 -15.68 -1.94
N VAL A 16 -4.22 -15.57 -1.31
CA VAL A 16 -4.11 -15.41 0.15
C VAL A 16 -4.65 -14.05 0.59
N ALA A 17 -4.34 -12.99 -0.16
CA ALA A 17 -4.85 -11.64 0.09
C ALA A 17 -6.37 -11.56 -0.05
N PHE A 18 -6.97 -12.34 -0.96
CA PHE A 18 -8.42 -12.42 -1.09
C PHE A 18 -9.08 -13.19 0.06
N LEU A 19 -8.54 -14.36 0.43
CA LEU A 19 -9.12 -15.20 1.48
C LEU A 19 -8.85 -14.66 2.89
N ARG A 20 -7.74 -13.94 3.07
CA ARG A 20 -7.30 -13.35 4.35
C ARG A 20 -6.74 -11.95 4.10
N PRO A 21 -7.59 -10.93 3.99
CA PRO A 21 -7.20 -9.54 3.66
C PRO A 21 -6.11 -8.96 4.55
N TYR A 22 -6.01 -9.38 5.81
CA TYR A 22 -4.91 -8.95 6.70
C TYR A 22 -3.51 -9.28 6.14
N TYR A 23 -3.30 -10.50 5.63
CA TYR A 23 -2.01 -10.87 5.03
C TYR A 23 -1.76 -10.11 3.74
N GLY A 24 -2.83 -9.84 2.97
CA GLY A 24 -2.73 -9.02 1.77
C GLY A 24 -2.27 -7.59 2.06
N ILE A 25 -2.66 -6.99 3.19
CA ILE A 25 -2.11 -5.69 3.63
C ILE A 25 -0.61 -5.77 3.88
N LEU A 26 -0.13 -6.83 4.54
CA LEU A 26 1.31 -6.97 4.81
C LEU A 26 2.11 -7.04 3.51
N VAL A 27 1.60 -7.79 2.53
CA VAL A 27 2.20 -7.88 1.19
C VAL A 27 2.11 -6.52 0.49
N TYR A 28 0.97 -5.84 0.55
CA TYR A 28 0.81 -4.51 -0.03
C TYR A 28 1.78 -3.48 0.58
N ALA A 29 1.92 -3.47 1.91
CA ALA A 29 2.87 -2.63 2.62
C ALA A 29 4.30 -2.93 2.18
N TRP A 30 4.68 -4.21 2.16
CA TRP A 30 5.99 -4.64 1.67
C TRP A 30 6.26 -4.16 0.23
N ILE A 31 5.31 -4.33 -0.70
CA ILE A 31 5.46 -3.86 -2.09
C ILE A 31 5.57 -2.32 -2.13
N SER A 32 4.74 -1.62 -1.34
CA SER A 32 4.66 -0.16 -1.35
C SER A 32 5.89 0.51 -0.74
N TYR A 33 6.50 -0.08 0.30
CA TYR A 33 7.70 0.46 0.94
C TYR A 33 8.98 -0.07 0.31
N MET A 34 9.03 -1.35 -0.05
CA MET A 34 10.23 -1.95 -0.63
C MET A 34 10.39 -1.60 -2.12
N TYR A 35 9.34 -1.14 -2.80
CA TYR A 35 9.36 -0.77 -4.23
C TYR A 35 10.10 -1.83 -5.09
N PRO A 36 9.72 -3.13 -5.00
CA PRO A 36 10.51 -4.23 -5.57
C PRO A 36 10.62 -4.18 -7.10
N HIS A 37 9.73 -3.42 -7.75
CA HIS A 37 9.75 -3.19 -9.19
C HIS A 37 10.94 -2.32 -9.64
N LEU A 38 11.46 -1.41 -8.80
CA LEU A 38 12.69 -0.66 -9.11
C LEU A 38 13.95 -1.53 -9.02
N LEU A 39 13.88 -2.67 -8.34
CA LEU A 39 14.98 -3.65 -8.23
C LEU A 39 14.98 -4.67 -9.37
N ALA A 40 14.03 -4.55 -10.30
CA ALA A 40 13.85 -5.40 -11.48
C ALA A 40 14.20 -4.63 -12.77
N TRP A 41 14.65 -5.36 -13.80
CA TRP A 41 15.29 -4.77 -14.98
C TRP A 41 14.41 -4.74 -16.24
N SER A 42 13.29 -5.49 -16.30
CA SER A 42 12.48 -5.54 -17.53
C SER A 42 10.98 -5.72 -17.28
N PHE A 43 10.49 -6.94 -17.07
CA PHE A 43 9.05 -7.22 -17.04
C PHE A 43 8.35 -6.78 -15.74
N ALA A 44 9.04 -6.86 -14.60
CA ALA A 44 8.45 -6.55 -13.30
C ALA A 44 8.32 -5.04 -13.02
N GLN A 45 8.89 -4.16 -13.85
CA GLN A 45 8.64 -2.71 -13.78
C GLN A 45 7.24 -2.32 -14.24
N GLN A 46 6.68 -3.06 -15.19
CA GLN A 46 5.33 -2.80 -15.73
C GLN A 46 4.24 -3.55 -14.97
N PHE A 47 4.60 -4.51 -14.12
CA PHE A 47 3.63 -5.29 -13.36
C PHE A 47 3.03 -4.47 -12.22
N PRO A 48 1.71 -4.18 -12.23
CA PRO A 48 1.08 -3.33 -11.24
C PRO A 48 0.77 -4.10 -9.94
N GLY A 49 1.79 -4.71 -9.34
CA GLY A 49 1.66 -5.62 -8.19
C GLY A 49 0.92 -4.99 -7.02
N ALA A 50 1.24 -3.74 -6.67
CA ALA A 50 0.55 -3.00 -5.61
C ALA A 50 -0.95 -2.83 -5.90
N LYS A 51 -1.31 -2.50 -7.15
CA LYS A 51 -2.72 -2.34 -7.56
C LYS A 51 -3.46 -3.67 -7.49
N LEU A 52 -2.87 -4.76 -7.97
CA LEU A 52 -3.48 -6.09 -7.92
C LEU A 52 -3.69 -6.57 -6.48
N THR A 53 -2.69 -6.39 -5.61
CA THR A 53 -2.84 -6.71 -4.19
C THR A 53 -3.89 -5.83 -3.51
N ALA A 54 -3.96 -4.54 -3.84
CA ALA A 54 -4.98 -3.64 -3.31
C ALA A 54 -6.40 -4.09 -3.71
N ILE A 55 -6.60 -4.46 -4.97
CA ILE A 55 -7.88 -4.97 -5.47
C ILE A 55 -8.22 -6.30 -4.79
N ALA A 56 -7.27 -7.22 -4.66
CA ALA A 56 -7.48 -8.51 -4.00
C ALA A 56 -7.85 -8.34 -2.52
N VAL A 57 -7.18 -7.43 -1.81
CA VAL A 57 -7.48 -7.08 -0.43
C VAL A 57 -8.87 -6.45 -0.33
N LEU A 58 -9.17 -5.44 -1.16
CA LEU A 58 -10.49 -4.78 -1.16
C LEU A 58 -11.63 -5.76 -1.37
N ALA A 59 -11.50 -6.61 -2.39
CA ALA A 59 -12.47 -7.64 -2.67
C ALA A 59 -12.55 -8.64 -1.51
N GLY A 60 -11.41 -9.09 -0.99
CA GLY A 60 -11.32 -9.99 0.16
C GLY A 60 -12.04 -9.44 1.39
N THR A 61 -11.74 -8.21 1.80
CA THR A 61 -12.38 -7.52 2.94
C THR A 61 -13.89 -7.43 2.78
N PHE A 62 -14.38 -7.17 1.55
CA PHE A 62 -15.81 -7.10 1.29
C PHE A 62 -16.49 -8.48 1.39
N PHE A 63 -15.85 -9.53 0.88
CA PHE A 63 -16.40 -10.89 0.88
C PHE A 63 -16.30 -11.59 2.24
N THR A 64 -15.15 -11.48 2.91
CA THR A 64 -14.92 -12.14 4.21
C THR A 64 -15.48 -11.36 5.38
N ARG A 65 -15.84 -10.07 5.16
CA ARG A 65 -16.22 -9.11 6.22
C ARG A 65 -15.22 -9.11 7.37
N GLU A 66 -13.96 -9.40 7.07
CA GLU A 66 -12.89 -9.40 8.05
C GLU A 66 -12.47 -7.95 8.34
N GLY A 67 -12.39 -7.61 9.62
CA GLY A 67 -12.01 -6.28 10.08
C GLY A 67 -13.05 -5.69 11.03
N ASP A 68 -12.68 -4.57 11.65
CA ASP A 68 -13.56 -3.79 12.50
C ASP A 68 -13.78 -2.42 11.85
N ASN A 69 -15.04 -1.99 11.75
CA ASN A 69 -15.39 -0.72 11.12
C ASN A 69 -15.28 0.47 12.08
N ARG A 70 -15.12 0.23 13.40
CA ARG A 70 -14.95 1.29 14.39
C ARG A 70 -13.82 2.27 14.06
N PRO A 71 -12.61 1.83 13.61
CA PRO A 71 -11.54 2.75 13.22
C PRO A 71 -11.90 3.71 12.07
N LEU A 72 -12.91 3.42 11.24
CA LEU A 72 -13.37 4.35 10.20
C LEU A 72 -14.06 5.59 10.77
N PHE A 73 -14.63 5.48 11.97
CA PHE A 73 -15.35 6.55 12.66
C PHE A 73 -14.49 7.30 13.67
N THR A 74 -13.20 6.96 13.78
CA THR A 74 -12.25 7.68 14.63
C THR A 74 -11.93 9.06 14.05
N ARG A 75 -11.56 10.01 14.91
CA ARG A 75 -11.29 11.40 14.53
C ARG A 75 -10.22 11.49 13.44
N GLU A 76 -9.23 10.61 13.49
CA GLU A 76 -8.13 10.50 12.52
C GLU A 76 -8.62 10.11 11.12
N SER A 77 -9.52 9.12 11.02
CA SER A 77 -10.11 8.69 9.75
C SER A 77 -11.02 9.77 9.15
N VAL A 78 -11.78 10.47 10.01
CA VAL A 78 -12.60 11.62 9.59
C VAL A 78 -11.71 12.76 9.11
N ALA A 79 -10.63 13.07 9.83
CA ALA A 79 -9.66 14.08 9.41
C ALA A 79 -9.00 13.74 8.06
N MET A 80 -8.64 12.47 7.84
CA MET A 80 -8.15 12.00 6.53
C MET A 80 -9.18 12.22 5.42
N MET A 81 -10.46 11.92 5.67
CA MET A 81 -11.52 12.18 4.68
C MET A 81 -11.72 13.67 4.41
N LEU A 82 -11.61 14.53 5.43
CA LEU A 82 -11.67 15.98 5.25
C LEU A 82 -10.52 16.49 4.39
N VAL A 83 -9.28 16.03 4.65
CA VAL A 83 -8.10 16.35 3.82
C VAL A 83 -8.28 15.84 2.39
N TRP A 84 -8.84 14.65 2.20
CA TRP A 84 -9.15 14.17 0.85
C TRP A 84 -10.19 15.06 0.14
N GLY A 85 -11.17 15.56 0.88
CA GLY A 85 -12.13 16.56 0.39
C GLY A 85 -11.45 17.84 -0.09
N THR A 86 -10.46 18.36 0.65
CA THR A 86 -9.72 19.55 0.23
C THR A 86 -8.90 19.30 -1.04
N PHE A 87 -8.32 18.11 -1.23
CA PHE A 87 -7.67 17.74 -2.49
C PHE A 87 -8.63 17.69 -3.67
N THR A 88 -9.85 17.20 -3.45
CA THR A 88 -10.88 17.16 -4.49
C THR A 88 -11.25 18.58 -4.93
N ILE A 89 -11.47 19.48 -3.97
CA ILE A 89 -11.74 20.89 -4.25
C ILE A 89 -10.56 21.53 -5.00
N SER A 90 -9.33 21.34 -4.52
CA SER A 90 -8.13 21.88 -5.17
C SER A 90 -7.93 21.36 -6.59
N THR A 91 -8.36 20.12 -6.88
CA THR A 91 -8.26 19.51 -8.22
C THR A 91 -9.26 20.13 -9.19
N ILE A 92 -10.48 20.45 -8.71
CA ILE A 92 -11.51 21.11 -9.52
C ILE A 92 -11.07 22.52 -9.94
N PHE A 93 -10.38 23.24 -9.06
CA PHE A 93 -9.87 24.60 -9.32
C PHE A 93 -8.44 24.64 -9.87
N ALA A 94 -7.89 23.50 -10.30
CA ALA A 94 -6.50 23.44 -10.74
C ALA A 94 -6.28 24.09 -12.13
N PHE A 95 -5.16 24.80 -12.28
CA PHE A 95 -4.73 25.38 -13.56
C PHE A 95 -4.43 24.32 -14.63
N HIS A 96 -3.96 23.14 -14.21
CA HIS A 96 -3.71 21.98 -15.08
C HIS A 96 -4.62 20.81 -14.67
N PRO A 97 -5.87 20.77 -15.17
CA PRO A 97 -6.87 19.81 -14.68
C PRO A 97 -6.47 18.37 -14.98
N VAL A 98 -5.93 18.07 -16.17
CA VAL A 98 -5.57 16.68 -16.57
C VAL A 98 -4.54 16.07 -15.60
N GLU A 99 -3.42 16.75 -15.38
CA GLU A 99 -2.37 16.28 -14.46
C GLU A 99 -2.87 16.21 -13.01
N SER A 100 -3.73 17.14 -12.62
CA SER A 100 -4.29 17.19 -11.26
C SER A 100 -5.23 16.01 -11.00
N TRP A 101 -6.04 15.61 -11.98
CA TRP A 101 -6.91 14.42 -11.88
C TRP A 101 -6.10 13.13 -11.77
N ASP A 102 -4.99 13.01 -12.51
CA ASP A 102 -4.10 11.85 -12.39
C ASP A 102 -3.49 11.75 -10.98
N LYS A 103 -3.00 12.87 -10.45
CA LYS A 103 -2.47 12.93 -9.07
C LYS A 103 -3.55 12.65 -8.03
N TRP A 104 -4.75 13.18 -8.23
CA TRP A 104 -5.89 12.93 -7.35
C TRP A 104 -6.23 11.44 -7.30
N GLN A 105 -6.21 10.73 -8.44
CA GLN A 105 -6.44 9.29 -8.48
C GLN A 105 -5.39 8.52 -7.68
N ASP A 106 -4.12 8.91 -7.77
CA ASP A 106 -3.05 8.24 -7.03
C ASP A 106 -3.15 8.47 -5.52
N VAL A 107 -3.42 9.71 -5.10
CA VAL A 107 -3.65 10.04 -3.68
C VAL A 107 -4.88 9.31 -3.13
N SER A 108 -5.96 9.26 -3.90
CA SER A 108 -7.20 8.58 -3.50
C SER A 108 -6.97 7.09 -3.24
N LYS A 109 -6.19 6.40 -4.08
CA LYS A 109 -5.84 4.98 -3.88
C LYS A 109 -5.06 4.78 -2.58
N VAL A 110 -4.11 5.65 -2.28
CA VAL A 110 -3.29 5.56 -1.05
C VAL A 110 -4.15 5.79 0.20
N ILE A 111 -5.00 6.83 0.20
CA ILE A 111 -5.91 7.12 1.32
C ILE A 111 -6.87 5.96 1.55
N LEU A 112 -7.46 5.42 0.48
CA LEU A 112 -8.35 4.27 0.55
C LEU A 112 -7.65 3.06 1.16
N MET A 113 -6.42 2.75 0.73
CA MET A 113 -5.64 1.64 1.31
C MET A 113 -5.23 1.89 2.76
N ALA A 114 -4.97 3.13 3.15
CA ALA A 114 -4.66 3.50 4.53
C ALA A 114 -5.89 3.31 5.45
N LEU A 115 -7.07 3.75 5.01
CA LEU A 115 -8.33 3.52 5.73
C LEU A 115 -8.65 2.02 5.84
N LEU A 116 -8.44 1.26 4.78
CA LEU A 116 -8.65 -0.18 4.81
C LEU A 116 -7.61 -0.90 5.70
N THR A 117 -6.40 -0.37 5.78
CA THR A 117 -5.38 -0.90 6.69
C THR A 117 -5.79 -0.70 8.15
N SER A 118 -6.37 0.46 8.50
CA SER A 118 -6.82 0.73 9.86
C SER A 118 -7.97 -0.19 10.30
N THR A 119 -8.87 -0.61 9.40
CA THR A 119 -9.95 -1.55 9.73
C THR A 119 -9.47 -2.98 10.00
N LEU A 120 -8.37 -3.39 9.39
CA LEU A 120 -7.84 -4.75 9.50
C LEU A 120 -6.81 -4.91 10.63
N LEU A 121 -6.28 -3.79 11.13
CA LEU A 121 -5.39 -3.69 12.29
C LEU A 121 -6.17 -3.76 13.62
N THR A 122 -6.84 -4.89 13.84
CA THR A 122 -7.74 -5.07 15.00
C THR A 122 -7.05 -5.53 16.30
N SER A 123 -5.77 -5.91 16.25
CA SER A 123 -5.04 -6.44 17.42
C SER A 123 -3.58 -5.99 17.46
N GLU A 124 -3.00 -5.95 18.66
CA GLU A 124 -1.60 -5.56 18.88
C GLU A 124 -0.63 -6.45 18.10
N LYS A 125 -0.90 -7.76 18.03
CA LYS A 125 -0.10 -8.70 17.22
C LYS A 125 -0.10 -8.31 15.75
N ARG A 126 -1.27 -7.95 15.22
CA ARG A 126 -1.42 -7.52 13.83
C ARG A 126 -0.67 -6.22 13.54
N LEU A 127 -0.70 -5.28 14.50
CA LEU A 127 0.06 -4.04 14.44
C LEU A 127 1.58 -4.29 14.47
N ASN A 128 2.04 -5.15 15.38
CA ASN A 128 3.46 -5.47 15.50
C ASN A 128 4.02 -6.08 14.21
N TYR A 129 3.31 -7.01 13.56
CA TYR A 129 3.74 -7.56 12.27
C TYR A 129 3.76 -6.51 11.17
N PHE A 130 2.77 -5.61 11.13
CA PHE A 130 2.76 -4.52 10.16
C PHE A 130 3.97 -3.60 10.34
N LEU A 131 4.25 -3.17 11.59
CA LEU A 131 5.41 -2.36 11.91
C LEU A 131 6.73 -3.06 11.57
N LEU A 132 6.82 -4.37 11.82
CA LEU A 132 8.00 -5.16 11.49
C LEU A 132 8.24 -5.19 9.97
N VAL A 133 7.21 -5.37 9.15
CA VAL A 133 7.33 -5.32 7.69
C VAL A 133 7.80 -3.96 7.21
N VAL A 134 7.25 -2.87 7.75
CA VAL A 134 7.67 -1.50 7.43
C VAL A 134 9.12 -1.26 7.85
N ALA A 135 9.48 -1.64 9.07
CA ALA A 135 10.84 -1.49 9.62
C ALA A 135 11.88 -2.28 8.80
N LEU A 136 11.57 -3.52 8.40
CA LEU A 136 12.44 -4.30 7.52
C LEU A 136 12.58 -3.67 6.14
N SER A 137 11.49 -3.16 5.57
CA SER A 137 11.50 -2.54 4.24
C SER A 137 12.34 -1.26 4.23
N LEU A 138 12.16 -0.40 5.24
CA LEU A 138 12.94 0.84 5.40
C LEU A 138 14.38 0.55 5.81
N GLY A 139 14.60 -0.42 6.70
CA GLY A 139 15.92 -0.83 7.18
C GLY A 139 16.81 -1.36 6.06
N PHE A 140 16.24 -2.09 5.09
CA PHE A 140 16.96 -2.51 3.89
C PHE A 140 17.52 -1.32 3.08
N TYR A 141 16.69 -0.28 2.87
CA TYR A 141 17.12 0.94 2.18
C TYR A 141 18.09 1.79 3.01
N GLY A 142 17.87 1.88 4.34
CA GLY A 142 18.77 2.57 5.26
C GLY A 142 20.16 1.94 5.30
N ALA A 143 20.25 0.62 5.38
CA ALA A 143 21.52 -0.10 5.34
C ALA A 143 22.23 0.08 3.99
N LYS A 144 21.49 -0.01 2.87
CA LYS A 144 22.04 0.22 1.53
C LYS A 144 22.57 1.65 1.38
N GLY A 145 21.83 2.66 1.83
CA GLY A 145 22.24 4.07 1.80
C GLY A 145 23.45 4.36 2.71
N GLY A 146 23.49 3.76 3.91
CA GLY A 146 24.60 3.91 4.84
C GLY A 146 25.92 3.36 4.28
N VAL A 147 25.89 2.17 3.65
CA VAL A 147 27.09 1.59 3.02
C VAL A 147 27.63 2.44 1.86
N PHE A 148 26.75 3.13 1.12
CA PHE A 148 27.17 4.08 0.08
C PHE A 148 27.78 5.36 0.68
N SER A 149 27.27 5.83 1.82
CA SER A 149 27.79 7.03 2.50
C SER A 149 29.19 6.84 3.08
N PHE A 150 29.59 5.62 3.43
CA PHE A 150 30.96 5.32 3.89
C PHE A 150 31.97 5.09 2.75
N ARG A 151 31.51 5.10 1.48
CA ARG A 151 32.33 4.78 0.30
C ARG A 151 32.47 5.96 -0.68
N SER A 152 31.94 7.14 -0.35
CA SER A 152 32.18 8.42 -1.03
C SER A 152 33.10 9.29 -0.20
#